data_AF-A0A0H5QJD8-F1
#
_entry.id   AF-A0A0H5QJD8-F1
#
_cell.length_a   1.000
_cell.length_b   1.000
_cell.length_c   1.000
_cell.angle_alpha   90.00
_cell.angle_beta   90.00
_cell.angle_gamma   90.00
#
_symmetry.space_group_name_H-M   'P 1'
#
loop_
_entity.id
_entity.type
_entity.pdbx_description
1 polymer ?
#
loop_
_entity_poly.entity_id
_entity_poly.type
_entity_poly.pdbx_seq_one_letter_code
_entity_poly.pdbx_strand_id
1 'polypeptide(L)'
;MNIMVCVKQVPDNAVVPKLDPNTGKVITQGVETMVSPFDLNAVEAGLTLASEHGGEVSVITVGDDACKTSLRIGLSMGAAKAYLVTDPALEDSDTWATSYALAKAIASIGSFDIILCGKQAIDDDAGQVAAGIAEQLGISQVTYVNEIREVTADSITVKRVCPAGEEVVTASLPVVISCEKSLNEPRYPTLKRTRMANRMEIPTLDCAAIGADVGKVGKNSPSAVKRLYTPAPRQSGEVIKGEKYAAFCLTEPAGGSDMTSNKTTAVEDGDDYVINGVKHFITGGAHCDFLCCFAITNKEDPRHGMTCFVVEKGTPGMEIASEDNKMGIRGARTAEIVFKDCRVPKANMVGELNKGYRLALDVVDRGRIGIAAMSVGIAQSALDLAIKYAKEREVFKRPIAKFQGIQWMLADAATQVEAARMLTYYAADLKEQGVPFTKQAAMAKLFAAEASHKVVDTALQVHGGYGYMKEYAIERIYRDQRITELFEGTSQVQRIVIAGQLLH
;
A
#
# COMPACT_ATOMS: atom_id res chain seq x y z
N MET A 1 31.43 -11.89 9.06
CA MET A 1 30.11 -12.35 9.49
C MET A 1 29.72 -13.61 8.74
N ASN A 2 29.35 -14.66 9.46
CA ASN A 2 28.80 -15.88 8.89
C ASN A 2 27.28 -15.81 9.00
N ILE A 3 26.60 -15.74 7.86
CA ILE A 3 25.15 -15.55 7.81
C ILE A 3 24.52 -16.81 7.22
N MET A 4 23.51 -17.36 7.91
CA MET A 4 22.68 -18.45 7.39
C MET A 4 21.31 -17.91 7.00
N VAL A 5 20.79 -18.32 5.84
CA VAL A 5 19.44 -17.97 5.39
C VAL A 5 18.63 -19.23 5.14
N CYS A 6 17.49 -19.37 5.82
CA CYS A 6 16.59 -20.51 5.65
C CYS A 6 15.62 -20.23 4.49
N VAL A 7 15.84 -20.88 3.35
CA VAL A 7 15.05 -20.70 2.11
C VAL A 7 13.98 -21.78 2.03
N LYS A 8 12.78 -21.47 2.52
CA LYS A 8 11.65 -22.39 2.64
C LYS A 8 10.79 -22.35 1.38
N GLN A 9 10.13 -23.47 1.14
CA GLN A 9 9.05 -23.56 0.17
C GLN A 9 7.71 -23.27 0.85
N VAL A 10 6.85 -22.56 0.13
CA VAL A 10 5.49 -22.21 0.56
C VAL A 10 4.51 -22.60 -0.54
N PRO A 11 3.22 -22.84 -0.24
CA PRO A 11 2.23 -23.11 -1.27
C PRO A 11 2.17 -21.97 -2.27
N ASP A 12 1.97 -22.27 -3.55
CA ASP A 12 1.61 -21.24 -4.51
C ASP A 12 0.31 -20.55 -4.05
N ASN A 13 0.23 -19.22 -4.16
CA ASN A 13 -0.93 -18.43 -3.77
C ASN A 13 -2.24 -18.88 -4.45
N ALA A 14 -2.16 -19.59 -5.58
CA ALA A 14 -3.32 -20.16 -6.26
C ALA A 14 -3.84 -21.47 -5.63
N VAL A 15 -3.10 -22.07 -4.70
CA VAL A 15 -3.40 -23.39 -4.13
C VAL A 15 -3.74 -23.26 -2.66
N VAL A 16 -4.95 -23.68 -2.28
CA VAL A 16 -5.34 -23.85 -0.87
C VAL A 16 -4.92 -25.26 -0.44
N PRO A 17 -3.96 -25.41 0.49
CA PRO A 17 -3.53 -26.72 0.95
C PRO A 17 -4.68 -27.46 1.62
N LYS A 18 -4.76 -28.77 1.40
CA LYS A 18 -5.73 -29.63 2.09
C LYS A 18 -5.18 -30.02 3.46
N LEU A 19 -6.08 -30.22 4.42
CA LEU A 19 -5.74 -30.76 5.73
C LEU A 19 -6.04 -32.26 5.76
N ASP A 20 -5.17 -33.03 6.40
CA ASP A 20 -5.43 -34.42 6.73
C ASP A 20 -6.53 -34.46 7.82
N PRO A 21 -7.68 -35.12 7.57
CA PRO A 21 -8.79 -35.14 8.51
C PRO A 21 -8.48 -35.85 9.83
N ASN A 22 -7.46 -36.71 9.88
CA ASN A 22 -7.09 -37.45 11.08
C ASN A 22 -6.12 -36.68 11.97
N THR A 23 -5.20 -35.92 11.36
CA THR A 23 -4.11 -35.22 12.07
C THR A 23 -4.33 -33.71 12.17
N GLY A 24 -5.19 -33.15 11.31
CA GLY A 24 -5.41 -31.71 11.17
C GLY A 24 -4.24 -30.95 10.52
N LYS A 25 -3.20 -31.65 10.07
CA LYS A 25 -1.99 -31.07 9.48
C LYS A 25 -2.16 -30.82 7.97
N VAL A 26 -1.36 -29.90 7.43
CA VAL A 26 -1.29 -29.65 5.99
C VAL A 26 -0.73 -30.88 5.27
N ILE A 27 -1.43 -31.36 4.25
CA ILE A 27 -0.94 -32.39 3.34
C ILE A 27 0.03 -31.72 2.38
N THR A 28 1.31 -32.05 2.48
CA THR A 28 2.37 -31.40 1.69
C THR A 28 2.62 -32.12 0.36
N GLN A 29 2.30 -33.41 0.27
CA GLN A 29 2.49 -34.21 -0.93
C GLN A 29 1.64 -33.72 -2.11
N GLY A 30 2.30 -33.39 -3.23
CA GLY A 30 1.64 -32.96 -4.47
C GLY A 30 1.10 -31.52 -4.44
N VAL A 31 1.40 -30.74 -3.39
CA VAL A 31 1.12 -29.30 -3.37
C VAL A 31 2.16 -28.60 -4.23
N GLU A 32 1.72 -27.76 -5.17
CA GLU A 32 2.62 -26.90 -5.92
C GLU A 32 3.17 -25.82 -5.00
N THR A 33 4.50 -25.74 -4.93
CA THR A 33 5.21 -24.82 -4.03
C THR A 33 6.07 -23.84 -4.79
N MET A 34 6.23 -22.65 -4.22
CA MET A 34 7.19 -21.65 -4.65
C MET A 34 8.18 -21.32 -3.54
N VAL A 35 9.31 -20.67 -3.88
CA VAL A 35 10.19 -20.10 -2.86
C VAL A 35 9.46 -18.95 -2.16
N SER A 36 9.51 -18.91 -0.83
CA SER A 36 8.93 -17.79 -0.10
C SER A 36 9.54 -16.47 -0.58
N PRO A 37 8.73 -15.48 -1.01
CA PRO A 37 9.25 -14.16 -1.36
C PRO A 37 10.05 -13.54 -0.21
N PHE A 38 9.57 -13.70 1.03
CA PHE A 38 10.23 -13.21 2.24
C PHE A 38 11.61 -13.82 2.44
N ASP A 39 11.82 -15.07 2.02
CA ASP A 39 13.13 -15.70 2.08
C ASP A 39 14.09 -15.15 1.03
N LEU A 40 13.61 -14.73 -0.14
CA LEU A 40 14.44 -14.03 -1.11
C LEU A 40 14.85 -12.64 -0.58
N ASN A 41 13.95 -11.93 0.12
CA ASN A 41 14.30 -10.69 0.81
C ASN A 41 15.36 -10.94 1.90
N ALA A 42 15.25 -12.06 2.62
CA ALA A 42 16.22 -12.49 3.62
C ALA A 42 17.60 -12.80 3.00
N VAL A 43 17.64 -13.46 1.83
CA VAL A 43 18.90 -13.71 1.10
C VAL A 43 19.56 -12.40 0.72
N GLU A 44 18.79 -11.44 0.19
CA GLU A 44 19.32 -10.12 -0.15
C GLU A 44 19.88 -9.39 1.08
N ALA A 45 19.12 -9.36 2.17
CA ALA A 45 19.57 -8.74 3.42
C ALA A 45 20.89 -9.35 3.91
N GLY A 46 20.99 -10.68 3.89
CA GLY A 46 22.23 -11.37 4.23
C GLY A 46 23.40 -10.99 3.31
N LEU A 47 23.17 -10.89 2.00
CA LEU A 47 24.22 -10.53 1.03
C LEU A 47 24.69 -9.08 1.20
N THR A 48 23.78 -8.16 1.50
CA THR A 48 24.10 -6.76 1.80
C THR A 48 24.96 -6.68 3.06
N LEU A 49 24.54 -7.34 4.15
CA LEU A 49 25.31 -7.41 5.40
C LEU A 49 26.71 -7.99 5.21
N ALA A 50 26.82 -9.11 4.47
CA ALA A 50 28.11 -9.72 4.18
C ALA A 50 29.01 -8.81 3.33
N SER A 51 28.43 -7.99 2.45
CA SER A 51 29.17 -7.02 1.65
C SER A 51 29.66 -5.82 2.48
N GLU A 52 28.86 -5.37 3.45
CA GLU A 52 29.15 -4.19 4.27
C GLU A 52 30.11 -4.49 5.42
N HIS A 53 29.93 -5.64 6.08
CA HIS A 53 30.67 -6.01 7.29
C HIS A 53 31.72 -7.12 7.04
N GLY A 54 31.85 -7.57 5.79
CA GLY A 54 32.70 -8.69 5.40
C GLY A 54 32.14 -10.02 5.88
N GLY A 55 32.17 -11.06 5.05
CA GLY A 55 31.61 -12.35 5.41
C GLY A 55 31.12 -13.17 4.23
N GLU A 56 30.36 -14.22 4.55
CA GLU A 56 29.70 -15.05 3.54
C GLU A 56 28.28 -15.41 3.97
N VAL A 57 27.44 -15.66 2.96
CA VAL A 57 26.06 -16.12 3.14
C VAL A 57 25.96 -17.58 2.73
N SER A 58 25.42 -18.41 3.60
CA SER A 58 25.00 -19.78 3.30
C SER A 58 23.47 -19.85 3.25
N VAL A 59 22.93 -20.64 2.34
CA VAL A 59 21.48 -20.92 2.27
C VAL A 59 21.21 -22.37 2.69
N ILE A 60 20.12 -22.60 3.41
CA ILE A 60 19.70 -23.93 3.84
C ILE A 60 18.21 -24.13 3.64
N THR A 61 17.79 -25.35 3.38
CA THR A 61 16.38 -25.73 3.32
C THR A 61 16.17 -27.14 3.83
N VAL A 62 14.94 -27.45 4.22
CA VAL A 62 14.47 -28.80 4.55
C VAL A 62 13.44 -29.18 3.49
N GLY A 63 13.54 -30.39 2.96
CA GLY A 63 12.55 -30.93 2.02
C GLY A 63 13.13 -32.02 1.14
N ASP A 64 12.42 -32.33 0.07
CA ASP A 64 12.88 -33.31 -0.92
C ASP A 64 13.92 -32.69 -1.88
N ASP A 65 14.32 -33.48 -2.88
CA ASP A 65 15.30 -33.04 -3.89
C ASP A 65 14.80 -31.88 -4.76
N ALA A 66 13.49 -31.62 -4.85
CA ALA A 66 12.95 -30.50 -5.62
C ALA A 66 13.33 -29.14 -4.98
N CYS A 67 13.52 -29.11 -3.65
CA CYS A 67 14.01 -27.94 -2.92
C CYS A 67 15.41 -27.47 -3.34
N LYS A 68 16.20 -28.30 -4.06
CA LYS A 68 17.47 -27.85 -4.66
C LYS A 68 17.27 -26.67 -5.60
N THR A 69 16.11 -26.57 -6.26
CA THR A 69 15.79 -25.43 -7.15
C THR A 69 15.74 -24.12 -6.35
N SER A 70 15.14 -24.13 -5.16
CA SER A 70 15.09 -22.98 -4.25
C SER A 70 16.49 -22.54 -3.80
N LEU A 71 17.35 -23.51 -3.44
CA LEU A 71 18.73 -23.25 -3.06
C LEU A 71 19.56 -22.67 -4.21
N ARG A 72 19.33 -23.14 -5.45
CA ARG A 72 19.99 -22.61 -6.65
C ARG A 72 19.66 -21.14 -6.88
N ILE A 73 18.44 -20.70 -6.54
CA ILE A 73 18.07 -19.27 -6.59
C ILE A 73 18.96 -18.48 -5.62
N GLY A 74 19.08 -18.90 -4.36
CA GLY A 74 19.95 -18.23 -3.39
C GLY A 74 21.43 -18.19 -3.80
N LEU A 75 21.97 -19.30 -4.33
CA LEU A 75 23.32 -19.34 -4.91
C LEU A 75 23.48 -18.38 -6.09
N SER A 76 22.46 -18.29 -6.96
CA SER A 76 22.49 -17.40 -8.11
C SER A 76 22.39 -15.91 -7.72
N MET A 77 21.75 -15.61 -6.60
CA MET A 77 21.74 -14.26 -6.00
C MET A 77 23.12 -13.91 -5.44
N GLY A 78 23.87 -14.89 -4.93
CA GLY A 78 25.27 -14.71 -4.52
C GLY A 78 25.68 -15.44 -3.25
N ALA A 79 24.82 -16.31 -2.69
CA ALA A 79 25.21 -17.15 -1.56
C ALA A 79 26.41 -18.04 -1.93
N ALA A 80 27.35 -18.19 -0.99
CA ALA A 80 28.59 -18.91 -1.19
C ALA A 80 28.40 -20.44 -1.07
N LYS A 81 27.46 -20.88 -0.22
CA LYS A 81 27.20 -22.29 0.08
C LYS A 81 25.70 -22.56 0.16
N ALA A 82 25.32 -23.79 -0.11
CA ALA A 82 23.94 -24.25 0.01
C ALA A 82 23.90 -25.64 0.64
N TYR A 83 22.92 -25.90 1.52
CA TYR A 83 22.73 -27.19 2.16
C TYR A 83 21.28 -27.64 2.03
N LEU A 84 21.07 -28.88 1.61
CA LEU A 84 19.76 -29.52 1.64
C LEU A 84 19.69 -30.46 2.83
N VAL A 85 18.69 -30.30 3.67
CA VAL A 85 18.35 -31.29 4.71
C VAL A 85 17.21 -32.15 4.16
N THR A 86 17.47 -33.44 3.96
CA THR A 86 16.48 -34.37 3.41
C THR A 86 16.60 -35.74 4.03
N ASP A 87 15.47 -36.33 4.38
CA ASP A 87 15.35 -37.64 5.01
C ASP A 87 13.89 -38.10 4.84
N PRO A 88 13.60 -39.37 4.53
CA PRO A 88 12.21 -39.86 4.51
C PRO A 88 11.43 -39.56 5.80
N ALA A 89 12.10 -39.48 6.95
CA ALA A 89 11.48 -39.12 8.23
C ALA A 89 11.00 -37.65 8.30
N LEU A 90 11.45 -36.78 7.39
CA LEU A 90 11.06 -35.37 7.33
C LEU A 90 9.79 -35.13 6.51
N GLU A 91 9.22 -36.16 5.86
CA GLU A 91 7.95 -36.05 5.16
C GLU A 91 6.81 -35.60 6.09
N ASP A 92 5.93 -34.72 5.59
CA ASP A 92 4.82 -34.12 6.34
C ASP A 92 5.27 -33.40 7.63
N SER A 93 6.45 -32.76 7.59
CA SER A 93 6.91 -31.89 8.66
C SER A 93 6.02 -30.67 8.78
N ASP A 94 5.54 -30.42 10.01
CA ASP A 94 4.96 -29.14 10.38
C ASP A 94 6.05 -28.10 10.68
N THR A 95 5.63 -26.87 10.95
CA THR A 95 6.54 -25.77 11.29
C THR A 95 7.48 -26.11 12.46
N TRP A 96 6.99 -26.83 13.48
CA TRP A 96 7.85 -27.22 14.62
C TRP A 96 8.96 -28.17 14.16
N ALA A 97 8.61 -29.26 13.47
CA ALA A 97 9.58 -30.24 12.97
C ALA A 97 10.58 -29.60 11.99
N THR A 98 10.10 -28.71 11.13
CA THR A 98 10.93 -27.94 10.20
C THR A 98 11.95 -27.07 10.95
N SER A 99 11.49 -26.34 11.98
CA SER A 99 12.38 -25.50 12.80
C SER A 99 13.41 -26.33 13.58
N TYR A 100 13.02 -27.51 14.08
CA TYR A 100 13.90 -28.44 14.78
C TYR A 100 14.99 -29.00 13.86
N ALA A 101 14.61 -29.48 12.67
CA ALA A 101 15.56 -30.01 11.70
C ALA A 101 16.54 -28.93 11.21
N LEU A 102 16.04 -27.73 10.89
CA LEU A 102 16.88 -26.60 10.52
C LEU A 102 17.85 -26.22 11.64
N ALA A 103 17.40 -26.12 12.88
CA ALA A 103 18.27 -25.80 14.01
C ALA A 103 19.38 -26.85 14.20
N LYS A 104 19.04 -28.14 14.11
CA LYS A 104 20.02 -29.23 14.17
C LYS A 104 21.05 -29.15 13.05
N ALA A 105 20.59 -28.92 11.82
CA ALA A 105 21.46 -28.78 10.67
C ALA A 105 22.39 -27.56 10.78
N ILE A 106 21.84 -26.41 11.19
CA ILE A 106 22.61 -25.18 11.41
C ILE A 106 23.71 -25.44 12.45
N ALA A 107 23.37 -26.05 13.59
CA ALA A 107 24.33 -26.39 14.63
C ALA A 107 25.40 -27.40 14.17
N SER A 108 25.04 -28.37 13.31
CA SER A 108 26.00 -29.34 12.77
C SER A 108 26.93 -28.76 11.70
N ILE A 109 26.48 -27.73 10.96
CA ILE A 109 27.28 -27.09 9.91
C ILE A 109 28.33 -26.15 10.50
N GLY A 110 27.97 -25.37 11.52
CA GLY A 110 28.91 -24.46 12.18
C GLY A 110 28.24 -23.34 12.96
N SER A 111 29.02 -22.31 13.29
CA SER A 111 28.55 -21.12 14.01
C SER A 111 28.20 -19.99 13.05
N PHE A 112 27.04 -19.37 13.28
CA PHE A 112 26.53 -18.25 12.49
C PHE A 112 26.21 -17.07 13.40
N ASP A 113 26.59 -15.87 12.98
CA ASP A 113 26.33 -14.63 13.71
C ASP A 113 24.85 -14.23 13.56
N ILE A 114 24.31 -14.41 12.36
CA ILE A 114 22.92 -14.07 12.03
C ILE A 114 22.28 -15.21 11.26
N ILE A 115 21.08 -15.60 11.67
CA ILE A 115 20.21 -16.54 10.95
C ILE A 115 18.97 -15.78 10.48
N LEU A 116 18.75 -15.73 9.17
CA LEU A 116 17.62 -15.02 8.56
C LEU A 116 16.57 -16.02 8.05
N CYS A 117 15.31 -15.75 8.36
CA CYS A 117 14.16 -16.48 7.87
C CYS A 117 13.07 -15.49 7.46
N GLY A 118 12.55 -15.57 6.25
CA GLY A 118 11.24 -15.00 5.93
C GLY A 118 10.13 -15.58 6.81
N LYS A 119 9.04 -14.83 6.97
CA LYS A 119 7.98 -15.18 7.95
C LYS A 119 7.13 -16.40 7.58
N GLN A 120 7.19 -16.88 6.34
CA GLN A 120 6.27 -17.91 5.83
C GLN A 120 6.90 -19.31 5.84
N ALA A 121 6.09 -20.31 6.08
CA ALA A 121 6.38 -21.72 5.86
C ALA A 121 5.16 -22.41 5.22
N ILE A 122 5.21 -23.72 5.04
CA ILE A 122 4.14 -24.45 4.34
C ILE A 122 2.79 -24.42 5.09
N ASP A 123 2.85 -24.35 6.40
CA ASP A 123 1.73 -24.36 7.34
C ASP A 123 1.74 -23.15 8.30
N ASP A 124 2.53 -22.12 8.02
CA ASP A 124 2.68 -20.93 8.86
C ASP A 124 2.89 -19.62 8.04
N ASP A 125 2.40 -18.52 8.59
CA ASP A 125 2.64 -17.15 8.10
C ASP A 125 2.98 -16.18 9.26
N ALA A 126 3.35 -16.68 10.45
CA ALA A 126 3.61 -15.89 11.64
C ALA A 126 5.08 -15.96 12.10
N GLY A 127 6.01 -16.33 11.21
CA GLY A 127 7.45 -16.38 11.50
C GLY A 127 7.85 -17.43 12.53
N GLN A 128 7.03 -18.47 12.71
CA GLN A 128 7.21 -19.50 13.74
C GLN A 128 8.46 -20.36 13.49
N VAL A 129 8.88 -20.56 12.23
CA VAL A 129 10.13 -21.28 11.95
C VAL A 129 11.34 -20.56 12.57
N ALA A 130 11.43 -19.24 12.45
CA ALA A 130 12.52 -18.48 13.05
C ALA A 130 12.47 -18.54 14.59
N ALA A 131 11.27 -18.48 15.17
CA ALA A 131 11.09 -18.61 16.61
C ALA A 131 11.54 -19.98 17.11
N GLY A 132 11.12 -21.05 16.43
CA GLY A 132 11.53 -22.42 16.75
C GLY A 132 13.04 -22.62 16.60
N ILE A 133 13.67 -22.07 15.57
CA ILE A 133 15.14 -22.14 15.43
C ILE A 133 15.84 -21.45 16.60
N ALA A 134 15.40 -20.25 16.98
CA ALA A 134 15.97 -19.50 18.09
C ALA A 134 15.84 -20.26 19.42
N GLU A 135 14.66 -20.84 19.68
CA GLU A 135 14.40 -21.66 20.87
C GLU A 135 15.31 -22.89 20.92
N GLN A 136 15.42 -23.63 19.81
CA GLN A 136 16.23 -24.85 19.73
C GLN A 136 17.74 -24.59 19.86
N LEU A 137 18.21 -23.44 19.37
CA LEU A 137 19.60 -23.01 19.49
C LEU A 137 19.89 -22.29 20.81
N GLY A 138 18.87 -21.85 21.55
CA GLY A 138 19.02 -21.08 22.78
C GLY A 138 19.59 -19.68 22.57
N ILE A 139 19.20 -19.01 21.47
CA ILE A 139 19.72 -17.69 21.08
C ILE A 139 18.59 -16.66 20.91
N SER A 140 18.96 -15.38 20.82
CA SER A 140 18.00 -14.29 20.70
C SER A 140 17.21 -14.35 19.39
N GLN A 141 15.93 -13.97 19.43
CA GLN A 141 15.11 -13.75 18.24
C GLN A 141 14.66 -12.30 18.14
N VAL A 142 14.67 -11.74 16.93
CA VAL A 142 13.89 -10.54 16.60
C VAL A 142 12.87 -10.85 15.50
N THR A 143 11.60 -10.61 15.80
CA THR A 143 10.47 -10.88 14.89
C THR A 143 10.18 -9.71 13.96
N TYR A 144 9.71 -10.00 12.75
CA TYR A 144 9.13 -9.06 11.78
C TYR A 144 10.01 -7.83 11.46
N VAL A 145 11.30 -8.07 11.21
CA VAL A 145 12.28 -7.02 10.92
C VAL A 145 12.07 -6.48 9.51
N ASN A 146 11.88 -5.16 9.40
CA ASN A 146 11.74 -4.45 8.14
C ASN A 146 12.89 -3.49 7.83
N GLU A 147 13.84 -3.30 8.75
CA GLU A 147 15.03 -2.46 8.55
C GLU A 147 16.15 -2.94 9.48
N ILE A 148 17.38 -3.07 8.97
CA ILE A 148 18.58 -3.26 9.80
C ILE A 148 19.32 -1.93 9.84
N ARG A 149 19.52 -1.38 11.03
CA ARG A 149 20.08 -0.03 11.21
C ARG A 149 21.57 -0.03 11.47
N GLU A 150 22.01 -0.91 12.37
CA GLU A 150 23.39 -0.95 12.81
C GLU A 150 23.75 -2.38 13.21
N VAL A 151 24.96 -2.79 12.84
CA VAL A 151 25.56 -4.06 13.26
C VAL A 151 26.93 -3.76 13.86
N THR A 152 27.14 -4.23 15.09
CA THR A 152 28.43 -4.19 15.78
C THR A 152 29.02 -5.60 15.88
N ALA A 153 30.16 -5.76 16.54
CA ALA A 153 30.74 -7.07 16.77
C ALA A 153 29.83 -8.00 17.59
N ASP A 154 29.06 -7.44 18.53
CA ASP A 154 28.33 -8.21 19.54
C ASP A 154 26.81 -7.97 19.50
N SER A 155 26.32 -7.03 18.69
CA SER A 155 24.90 -6.65 18.66
C SER A 155 24.40 -6.23 17.29
N ILE A 156 23.09 -6.30 17.12
CA ILE A 156 22.37 -5.75 15.97
C ILE A 156 21.22 -4.86 16.45
N THR A 157 21.06 -3.69 15.83
CA THR A 157 19.92 -2.80 16.02
C THR A 157 19.05 -2.85 14.78
N VAL A 158 17.78 -3.18 14.96
CA VAL A 158 16.82 -3.36 13.87
C VAL A 158 15.53 -2.63 14.17
N LYS A 159 14.79 -2.31 13.11
CA LYS A 159 13.40 -1.89 13.20
C LYS A 159 12.50 -3.08 12.87
N ARG A 160 11.48 -3.30 13.69
CA ARG A 160 10.49 -4.35 13.52
C ARG A 160 9.08 -3.81 13.45
N VAL A 161 8.21 -4.54 12.77
CA VAL A 161 6.77 -4.26 12.69
C VAL A 161 6.05 -5.05 13.77
N CYS A 162 5.22 -4.35 14.55
CA CYS A 162 4.36 -4.91 15.58
C CYS A 162 2.91 -4.48 15.31
N PRO A 163 1.89 -5.14 15.91
CA PRO A 163 0.50 -4.71 15.77
C PRO A 163 0.23 -3.25 16.15
N ALA A 164 1.06 -2.66 17.01
CA ALA A 164 0.95 -1.27 17.47
C ALA A 164 1.75 -0.25 16.63
N GLY A 165 2.50 -0.68 15.61
CA GLY A 165 3.36 0.18 14.80
C GLY A 165 4.78 -0.38 14.64
N GLU A 166 5.77 0.50 14.51
CA GLU A 166 7.17 0.11 14.37
C GLU A 166 7.93 0.31 15.69
N GLU A 167 8.84 -0.61 16.00
CA GLU A 167 9.71 -0.54 17.16
C GLU A 167 11.17 -0.72 16.74
N VAL A 168 12.08 -0.02 17.41
CA VAL A 168 13.53 -0.20 17.22
C VAL A 168 14.05 -0.99 18.40
N VAL A 169 14.70 -2.12 18.14
CA VAL A 169 15.20 -3.04 19.16
C VAL A 169 16.66 -3.40 18.86
N THR A 170 17.44 -3.55 19.94
CA THR A 170 18.81 -4.03 19.87
C THR A 170 18.87 -5.43 20.49
N ALA A 171 19.50 -6.37 19.78
CA ALA A 171 19.68 -7.75 20.22
C ALA A 171 21.17 -8.14 20.16
N SER A 172 21.61 -9.01 21.05
CA SER A 172 22.96 -9.57 21.01
C SER A 172 23.10 -10.60 19.91
N LEU A 173 24.28 -10.69 19.30
CA LEU A 173 24.68 -11.78 18.42
C LEU A 173 25.13 -13.00 19.25
N PRO A 174 24.87 -14.24 18.80
CA PRO A 174 24.13 -14.59 17.59
C PRO A 174 22.62 -14.39 17.71
N VAL A 175 21.96 -14.12 16.59
CA VAL A 175 20.52 -13.78 16.54
C VAL A 175 19.80 -14.46 15.38
N VAL A 176 18.55 -14.86 15.61
CA VAL A 176 17.61 -15.25 14.55
C VAL A 176 16.68 -14.09 14.25
N ILE A 177 16.50 -13.79 12.97
CA ILE A 177 15.63 -12.71 12.52
C ILE A 177 14.54 -13.28 11.61
N SER A 178 13.29 -12.95 11.95
CA SER A 178 12.16 -13.12 11.03
C SER A 178 12.05 -11.88 10.13
N CYS A 179 12.23 -12.05 8.82
CA CYS A 179 12.29 -10.96 7.85
C CYS A 179 10.91 -10.64 7.26
N GLU A 180 10.59 -9.35 7.19
CA GLU A 180 9.47 -8.82 6.41
C GLU A 180 9.86 -8.61 4.95
N LYS A 181 8.85 -8.57 4.06
CA LYS A 181 9.06 -8.34 2.63
C LYS A 181 9.70 -6.97 2.35
N SER A 182 9.41 -5.98 3.19
CA SER A 182 9.94 -4.62 3.09
C SER A 182 11.41 -4.48 3.52
N LEU A 183 12.02 -5.55 4.06
CA LEU A 183 13.40 -5.49 4.53
C LEU A 183 14.42 -5.12 3.44
N ASN A 184 14.19 -5.57 2.21
CA ASN A 184 15.05 -5.31 1.06
C ASN A 184 14.34 -5.67 -0.25
N GLU A 185 14.88 -5.31 -1.41
CA GLU A 185 14.41 -5.80 -2.71
C GLU A 185 15.35 -6.87 -3.26
N PRO A 186 14.89 -8.11 -3.52
CA PRO A 186 15.78 -9.18 -3.96
C PRO A 186 16.45 -8.86 -5.30
N ARG A 187 17.78 -8.96 -5.37
CA ARG A 187 18.49 -8.76 -6.63
C ARG A 187 18.15 -9.86 -7.63
N TYR A 188 18.06 -9.48 -8.91
CA TYR A 188 17.91 -10.44 -10.00
C TYR A 188 19.25 -11.13 -10.33
N PRO A 189 19.29 -12.48 -10.37
CA PRO A 189 20.48 -13.20 -10.79
C PRO A 189 20.84 -12.94 -12.24
N THR A 190 22.13 -12.73 -12.53
CA THR A 190 22.61 -12.68 -13.92
C THR A 190 22.66 -14.08 -14.53
N LEU A 191 22.60 -14.19 -15.86
CA LEU A 191 22.80 -15.47 -16.57
C LEU A 191 24.14 -16.13 -16.19
N LYS A 192 25.19 -15.33 -16.00
CA LYS A 192 26.51 -15.82 -15.56
C LYS A 192 26.43 -16.46 -14.18
N ARG A 193 25.82 -15.77 -13.20
CA ARG A 193 25.65 -16.30 -11.84
C ARG A 193 24.74 -17.53 -11.82
N THR A 194 23.68 -17.54 -12.62
CA THR A 194 22.78 -18.70 -12.74
C THR A 194 23.53 -19.94 -13.25
N ARG A 195 24.36 -19.79 -14.30
CA ARG A 195 25.20 -20.89 -14.82
C ARG A 195 26.23 -21.37 -13.80
N MET A 196 26.83 -20.45 -13.03
CA MET A 196 27.77 -20.79 -11.96
C MET A 196 27.05 -21.53 -10.83
N ALA A 197 25.92 -21.00 -10.37
CA ALA A 197 25.08 -21.59 -9.35
C ALA A 197 24.69 -23.02 -9.73
N ASN A 198 24.31 -23.31 -10.97
CA ASN A 198 23.97 -24.68 -11.41
C ASN A 198 25.12 -25.70 -11.33
N ARG A 199 26.38 -25.24 -11.26
CA ARG A 199 27.56 -26.11 -11.16
C ARG A 199 28.07 -26.30 -9.72
N MET A 200 27.57 -25.51 -8.78
CA MET A 200 27.97 -25.63 -7.38
C MET A 200 27.44 -26.94 -6.78
N GLU A 201 28.15 -27.48 -5.81
CA GLU A 201 27.66 -28.63 -5.07
C GLU A 201 26.63 -28.18 -4.03
N ILE A 202 25.61 -29.00 -3.80
CA ILE A 202 24.63 -28.81 -2.73
C ILE A 202 24.69 -30.07 -1.86
N PRO A 203 25.53 -30.09 -0.81
CA PRO A 203 25.58 -31.19 0.13
C PRO A 203 24.20 -31.48 0.71
N THR A 204 23.93 -32.77 0.85
CA THR A 204 22.67 -33.28 1.40
C THR A 204 22.95 -33.88 2.76
N LEU A 205 22.16 -33.49 3.76
CA LEU A 205 22.29 -33.90 5.16
C LEU A 205 21.01 -34.62 5.59
N ASP A 206 21.13 -35.85 6.06
CA ASP A 206 20.01 -36.63 6.59
C ASP A 206 19.85 -36.40 8.11
N CYS A 207 18.81 -36.99 8.72
CA CYS A 207 18.57 -36.81 10.15
C CYS A 207 19.74 -37.31 11.01
N ALA A 208 20.45 -38.37 10.59
CA ALA A 208 21.61 -38.89 11.30
C ALA A 208 22.79 -37.90 11.23
N ALA A 209 23.08 -37.33 10.06
CA ALA A 209 24.16 -36.39 9.83
C ALA A 209 24.03 -35.11 10.66
N ILE A 210 22.79 -34.63 10.85
CA ILE A 210 22.51 -33.43 11.66
C ILE A 210 22.25 -33.74 13.14
N GLY A 211 22.22 -35.03 13.53
CA GLY A 211 21.88 -35.44 14.90
C GLY A 211 20.43 -35.14 15.29
N ALA A 212 19.51 -35.18 14.33
CA ALA A 212 18.08 -35.05 14.58
C ALA A 212 17.48 -36.39 15.03
N ASP A 213 16.58 -36.30 16.01
CA ASP A 213 15.79 -37.43 16.49
C ASP A 213 14.63 -37.67 15.51
N VAL A 214 14.65 -38.81 14.83
CA VAL A 214 13.60 -39.23 13.89
C VAL A 214 12.22 -39.33 14.54
N GLY A 215 12.17 -39.51 15.86
CA GLY A 215 10.94 -39.50 16.65
C GLY A 215 10.34 -38.11 16.90
N LYS A 216 10.95 -37.05 16.38
CA LYS A 216 10.49 -35.65 16.53
C LYS A 216 10.31 -34.90 15.21
N VAL A 217 10.50 -35.56 14.08
CA VAL A 217 10.42 -34.94 12.74
C VAL A 217 9.24 -35.50 11.95
N GLY A 218 8.86 -34.79 10.88
CA GLY A 218 7.78 -35.23 10.00
C GLY A 218 6.48 -35.48 10.74
N LYS A 219 5.87 -36.63 10.44
CA LYS A 219 4.66 -37.15 11.11
C LYS A 219 4.80 -37.33 12.62
N ASN A 220 6.03 -37.54 13.11
CA ASN A 220 6.32 -37.73 14.53
C ASN A 220 6.54 -36.41 15.28
N SER A 221 6.36 -35.25 14.63
CA SER A 221 6.43 -33.96 15.31
C SER A 221 5.57 -33.94 16.58
N PRO A 222 6.08 -33.44 17.72
CA PRO A 222 5.34 -33.34 18.98
C PRO A 222 4.21 -32.30 18.94
N SER A 223 4.06 -31.56 17.83
CA SER A 223 2.97 -30.61 17.67
C SER A 223 1.61 -31.31 17.50
N ALA A 224 0.56 -30.72 18.08
CA ALA A 224 -0.80 -31.21 17.98
C ALA A 224 -1.77 -30.07 17.65
N VAL A 225 -2.59 -30.27 16.62
CA VAL A 225 -3.63 -29.31 16.21
C VAL A 225 -4.81 -29.40 17.19
N LYS A 226 -4.95 -28.40 18.07
CA LYS A 226 -6.03 -28.38 19.08
C LYS A 226 -7.38 -27.92 18.54
N ARG A 227 -7.37 -26.96 17.60
CA ARG A 227 -8.57 -26.34 17.05
C ARG A 227 -8.30 -25.82 15.65
N LEU A 228 -9.15 -26.19 14.73
CA LEU A 228 -9.25 -25.55 13.41
C LEU A 228 -10.44 -24.59 13.43
N TYR A 229 -10.24 -23.40 12.92
CA TYR A 229 -11.32 -22.46 12.68
C TYR A 229 -11.05 -21.72 11.37
N THR A 230 -12.11 -21.54 10.59
CA THR A 230 -12.09 -20.59 9.49
C THR A 230 -12.44 -19.22 10.10
N PRO A 231 -11.61 -18.17 9.91
CA PRO A 231 -12.01 -16.82 10.29
C PRO A 231 -13.40 -16.54 9.71
N ALA A 232 -14.28 -15.89 10.48
CA ALA A 232 -15.55 -15.43 9.94
C ALA A 232 -15.24 -14.62 8.66
N PRO A 233 -15.91 -14.91 7.53
CA PRO A 233 -15.78 -14.07 6.35
C PRO A 233 -15.99 -12.61 6.77
N ARG A 234 -15.21 -11.67 6.21
CA ARG A 234 -15.57 -10.25 6.33
C ARG A 234 -17.06 -10.14 5.99
N GLN A 235 -17.84 -9.52 6.88
CA GLN A 235 -19.29 -9.42 6.69
C GLN A 235 -19.57 -8.84 5.29
N SER A 236 -20.61 -9.38 4.66
CA SER A 236 -21.05 -8.99 3.32
C SER A 236 -21.37 -7.50 3.28
N GLY A 237 -20.47 -6.72 2.68
CA GLY A 237 -20.84 -5.51 1.94
C GLY A 237 -21.10 -5.87 0.48
N GLU A 238 -21.96 -5.11 -0.19
CA GLU A 238 -22.17 -5.28 -1.64
C GLU A 238 -20.86 -4.91 -2.36
N VAL A 239 -20.25 -5.86 -3.07
CA VAL A 239 -19.16 -5.56 -4.00
C VAL A 239 -19.80 -4.95 -5.24
N ILE A 240 -19.68 -3.64 -5.36
CA ILE A 240 -20.08 -2.94 -6.59
C ILE A 240 -19.06 -3.30 -7.67
N LYS A 241 -19.44 -4.21 -8.57
CA LYS A 241 -18.65 -4.61 -9.74
C LYS A 241 -18.66 -3.49 -10.78
N GLY A 242 -18.00 -2.34 -10.55
CA GLY A 242 -17.70 -1.31 -11.56
C GLY A 242 -18.85 -0.73 -12.42
N GLU A 243 -20.08 -1.21 -12.27
CA GLU A 243 -21.26 -0.85 -13.08
C GLU A 243 -22.08 0.25 -12.41
N LYS A 244 -22.10 0.28 -11.06
CA LYS A 244 -22.78 1.34 -10.30
C LYS A 244 -21.82 2.49 -9.98
N TYR A 245 -22.29 3.71 -10.17
CA TYR A 245 -21.59 4.96 -9.92
C TYR A 245 -22.00 5.56 -8.57
N ALA A 246 -21.03 5.83 -7.70
CA ALA A 246 -21.25 6.44 -6.39
C ALA A 246 -20.95 7.95 -6.42
N ALA A 247 -21.67 8.74 -5.62
CA ALA A 247 -21.32 10.13 -5.37
C ALA A 247 -21.15 10.44 -3.87
N PHE A 248 -20.11 11.21 -3.55
CA PHE A 248 -19.77 11.63 -2.20
C PHE A 248 -20.59 12.86 -1.81
N CYS A 249 -21.47 12.73 -0.83
CA CYS A 249 -22.56 13.68 -0.57
C CYS A 249 -22.41 14.34 0.81
N LEU A 250 -21.52 15.33 0.86
CA LEU A 250 -21.09 15.99 2.11
C LEU A 250 -21.49 17.46 2.18
N THR A 251 -21.06 18.27 1.21
CA THR A 251 -21.14 19.73 1.21
C THR A 251 -22.58 20.24 1.22
N GLU A 252 -22.78 21.35 1.94
CA GLU A 252 -24.06 22.04 2.07
C GLU A 252 -23.91 23.54 1.82
N PRO A 253 -25.01 24.26 1.52
CA PRO A 253 -24.97 25.73 1.47
C PRO A 253 -24.44 26.37 2.77
N ALA A 254 -24.74 25.75 3.92
CA ALA A 254 -24.29 26.20 5.24
C ALA A 254 -22.90 25.67 5.65
N GLY A 255 -22.35 24.68 4.93
CA GLY A 255 -21.14 23.98 5.33
C GLY A 255 -20.31 23.46 4.15
N GLY A 256 -19.20 24.12 3.89
CA GLY A 256 -18.18 23.73 2.90
C GLY A 256 -16.85 23.41 3.57
N SER A 257 -15.99 24.43 3.70
CA SER A 257 -14.73 24.29 4.44
C SER A 257 -14.95 23.95 5.92
N ASP A 258 -16.02 24.49 6.52
CA ASP A 258 -16.49 24.08 7.84
C ASP A 258 -17.64 23.08 7.72
N MET A 259 -17.28 21.80 7.72
CA MET A 259 -18.25 20.69 7.69
C MET A 259 -19.08 20.58 8.98
N THR A 260 -18.66 21.21 10.08
CA THR A 260 -19.36 21.14 11.37
C THR A 260 -20.63 22.01 11.37
N SER A 261 -20.73 22.92 10.42
CA SER A 261 -21.90 23.77 10.18
C SER A 261 -23.00 23.11 9.34
N ASN A 262 -22.79 21.87 8.87
CA ASN A 262 -23.80 21.09 8.16
C ASN A 262 -25.10 20.96 8.96
N LYS A 263 -26.23 21.03 8.25
CA LYS A 263 -27.61 21.07 8.76
C LYS A 263 -28.46 19.88 8.33
N THR A 264 -28.04 19.08 7.34
CA THR A 264 -28.77 17.85 6.97
C THR A 264 -28.83 16.93 8.18
N THR A 265 -30.02 16.50 8.57
CA THR A 265 -30.25 15.64 9.74
C THR A 265 -30.67 14.25 9.33
N ALA A 266 -30.31 13.25 10.14
CA ALA A 266 -30.88 11.91 10.10
C ALA A 266 -31.43 11.57 11.49
N VAL A 267 -32.75 11.36 11.60
CA VAL A 267 -33.43 11.05 12.86
C VAL A 267 -33.88 9.59 12.83
N GLU A 268 -33.55 8.84 13.87
CA GLU A 268 -33.96 7.43 13.99
C GLU A 268 -35.48 7.31 14.11
N ASP A 269 -36.08 6.42 13.33
CA ASP A 269 -37.51 6.12 13.36
C ASP A 269 -37.74 4.63 13.05
N GLY A 270 -37.90 3.82 14.10
CA GLY A 270 -38.06 2.37 13.98
C GLY A 270 -36.81 1.68 13.44
N ASP A 271 -36.93 0.99 12.31
CA ASP A 271 -35.83 0.30 11.63
C ASP A 271 -35.09 1.18 10.60
N ASP A 272 -35.53 2.44 10.45
CA ASP A 272 -35.02 3.40 9.49
C ASP A 272 -34.43 4.66 10.16
N TYR A 273 -33.74 5.46 9.36
CA TYR A 273 -33.47 6.87 9.59
C TYR A 273 -34.25 7.73 8.59
N VAL A 274 -34.81 8.84 9.07
CA VAL A 274 -35.46 9.86 8.23
C VAL A 274 -34.47 10.99 7.99
N ILE A 275 -34.04 11.16 6.74
CA ILE A 275 -33.08 12.19 6.32
C ILE A 275 -33.81 13.41 5.76
N ASN A 276 -33.43 14.59 6.25
CA ASN A 276 -33.94 15.89 5.82
C ASN A 276 -32.80 16.89 5.66
N GLY A 277 -32.71 17.55 4.50
CA GLY A 277 -31.68 18.55 4.23
C GLY A 277 -31.41 18.80 2.75
N VAL A 278 -30.40 19.62 2.48
CA VAL A 278 -29.96 19.98 1.12
C VAL A 278 -28.46 19.85 1.02
N LYS A 279 -28.00 19.13 0.02
CA LYS A 279 -26.59 18.93 -0.32
C LYS A 279 -26.29 19.62 -1.63
N HIS A 280 -25.12 20.23 -1.73
CA HIS A 280 -24.77 21.10 -2.85
C HIS A 280 -23.38 20.78 -3.38
N PHE A 281 -23.16 21.03 -4.68
CA PHE A 281 -21.92 20.69 -5.39
C PHE A 281 -21.54 19.20 -5.38
N ILE A 282 -22.53 18.31 -5.49
CA ILE A 282 -22.29 16.87 -5.45
C ILE A 282 -21.84 16.36 -6.82
N THR A 283 -20.53 16.12 -6.97
CA THR A 283 -19.94 15.59 -8.20
C THR A 283 -20.52 14.21 -8.52
N GLY A 284 -21.06 14.09 -9.73
CA GLY A 284 -21.72 12.90 -10.24
C GLY A 284 -23.11 12.64 -9.64
N GLY A 285 -23.62 13.50 -8.75
CA GLY A 285 -24.92 13.34 -8.10
C GLY A 285 -26.09 13.20 -9.09
N ALA A 286 -26.01 13.87 -10.25
CA ALA A 286 -27.02 13.78 -11.31
C ALA A 286 -27.17 12.36 -11.90
N HIS A 287 -26.09 11.57 -11.90
CA HIS A 287 -26.02 10.27 -12.58
C HIS A 287 -25.67 9.11 -11.66
N CYS A 288 -25.45 9.37 -10.37
CA CYS A 288 -25.11 8.32 -9.42
C CYS A 288 -26.26 7.33 -9.24
N ASP A 289 -25.90 6.08 -8.98
CA ASP A 289 -26.83 5.03 -8.57
C ASP A 289 -27.08 5.08 -7.07
N PHE A 290 -26.11 5.60 -6.30
CA PHE A 290 -26.27 5.85 -4.88
C PHE A 290 -25.33 6.96 -4.38
N LEU A 291 -25.70 7.53 -3.24
CA LEU A 291 -24.96 8.58 -2.53
C LEU A 291 -24.37 8.02 -1.23
N CYS A 292 -23.14 8.39 -0.92
CA CYS A 292 -22.61 8.34 0.45
C CYS A 292 -22.99 9.66 1.14
N CYS A 293 -24.15 9.71 1.78
CA CYS A 293 -24.73 10.90 2.40
C CYS A 293 -24.28 11.07 3.86
N PHE A 294 -23.66 12.20 4.17
CA PHE A 294 -23.27 12.56 5.52
C PHE A 294 -24.35 13.44 6.16
N ALA A 295 -24.93 12.99 7.27
CA ALA A 295 -26.00 13.70 7.98
C ALA A 295 -25.73 13.76 9.49
N ILE A 296 -26.24 14.79 10.13
CA ILE A 296 -26.15 15.00 11.59
C ILE A 296 -27.20 14.13 12.28
N THR A 297 -26.74 13.14 13.02
CA THR A 297 -27.52 12.26 13.89
C THR A 297 -27.54 12.72 15.34
N ASN A 298 -26.52 13.49 15.78
CA ASN A 298 -26.52 14.17 17.08
C ASN A 298 -26.28 15.68 16.91
N LYS A 299 -27.32 16.48 17.21
CA LYS A 299 -27.28 17.94 17.09
C LYS A 299 -26.50 18.63 18.21
N GLU A 300 -26.31 17.98 19.35
CA GLU A 300 -25.64 18.56 20.52
C GLU A 300 -24.12 18.62 20.34
N ASP A 301 -23.55 17.71 19.52
CA ASP A 301 -22.14 17.71 19.16
C ASP A 301 -21.97 17.41 17.66
N PRO A 302 -22.14 18.39 16.75
CA PRO A 302 -22.05 18.15 15.31
C PRO A 302 -20.68 17.62 14.86
N ARG A 303 -19.58 17.94 15.57
CA ARG A 303 -18.23 17.43 15.26
C ARG A 303 -18.14 15.92 15.45
N HIS A 304 -18.79 15.41 16.49
CA HIS A 304 -18.85 13.98 16.79
C HIS A 304 -20.25 13.41 16.60
N GLY A 305 -21.09 14.06 15.80
CA GLY A 305 -22.53 13.76 15.68
C GLY A 305 -22.97 13.54 14.24
N MET A 306 -22.02 13.33 13.34
CA MET A 306 -22.25 13.07 11.92
C MET A 306 -22.16 11.58 11.65
N THR A 307 -23.02 11.07 10.77
CA THR A 307 -23.06 9.67 10.33
C THR A 307 -23.15 9.61 8.81
N CYS A 308 -22.58 8.56 8.21
CA CYS A 308 -22.63 8.32 6.77
C CYS A 308 -23.68 7.24 6.46
N PHE A 309 -24.48 7.46 5.42
CA PHE A 309 -25.51 6.54 4.94
C PHE A 309 -25.37 6.33 3.44
N VAL A 310 -25.58 5.10 2.97
CA VAL A 310 -25.81 4.82 1.55
C VAL A 310 -27.27 5.12 1.22
N VAL A 311 -27.51 6.06 0.30
CA VAL A 311 -28.85 6.40 -0.18
C VAL A 311 -28.94 6.09 -1.66
N GLU A 312 -29.76 5.12 -2.02
CA GLU A 312 -29.96 4.70 -3.41
C GLU A 312 -30.75 5.74 -4.19
N LYS A 313 -30.41 5.93 -5.47
CA LYS A 313 -31.18 6.79 -6.36
C LYS A 313 -32.61 6.27 -6.50
N GLY A 314 -33.57 7.16 -6.31
CA GLY A 314 -35.00 6.82 -6.34
C GLY A 314 -35.60 6.47 -4.97
N THR A 315 -34.79 6.48 -3.90
CA THR A 315 -35.32 6.41 -2.53
C THR A 315 -36.37 7.53 -2.34
N PRO A 316 -37.62 7.21 -1.92
CA PRO A 316 -38.65 8.23 -1.73
C PRO A 316 -38.18 9.34 -0.79
N GLY A 317 -38.37 10.59 -1.21
CA GLY A 317 -37.90 11.77 -0.48
C GLY A 317 -36.50 12.24 -0.86
N MET A 318 -35.75 11.50 -1.69
CA MET A 318 -34.52 11.99 -2.32
C MET A 318 -34.83 12.56 -3.73
N GLU A 319 -34.38 13.78 -3.99
CA GLU A 319 -34.55 14.45 -5.27
C GLU A 319 -33.22 15.07 -5.76
N ILE A 320 -32.93 14.91 -7.05
CA ILE A 320 -31.88 15.69 -7.73
C ILE A 320 -32.54 17.00 -8.18
N ALA A 321 -32.36 18.08 -7.43
CA ALA A 321 -33.13 19.30 -7.60
C ALA A 321 -32.66 20.13 -8.82
N SER A 322 -31.35 20.21 -9.04
CA SER A 322 -30.80 20.93 -10.18
C SER A 322 -29.38 20.48 -10.52
N GLU A 323 -28.93 20.79 -11.74
CA GLU A 323 -27.55 20.61 -12.16
C GLU A 323 -26.81 21.94 -12.27
N ASP A 324 -25.56 21.97 -11.79
CA ASP A 324 -24.75 23.18 -11.73
C ASP A 324 -24.20 23.59 -13.10
N ASN A 325 -24.43 24.84 -13.49
CA ASN A 325 -23.79 25.46 -14.66
C ASN A 325 -22.44 26.08 -14.26
N LYS A 326 -21.35 25.38 -14.56
CA LYS A 326 -19.99 25.68 -14.07
C LYS A 326 -19.09 26.31 -15.13
N MET A 327 -18.05 27.01 -14.68
CA MET A 327 -16.97 27.57 -15.50
C MET A 327 -16.23 26.50 -16.33
N GLY A 328 -15.75 25.46 -15.66
CA GLY A 328 -14.97 24.36 -16.22
C GLY A 328 -15.48 23.01 -15.76
N ILE A 329 -14.75 21.95 -16.10
CA ILE A 329 -15.04 20.54 -15.85
C ILE A 329 -16.50 20.18 -16.19
N ARG A 330 -17.03 20.77 -17.27
CA ARG A 330 -18.47 20.71 -17.61
C ARG A 330 -18.97 19.30 -17.94
N GLY A 331 -18.07 18.38 -18.26
CA GLY A 331 -18.37 16.95 -18.41
C GLY A 331 -18.61 16.24 -17.07
N ALA A 332 -18.02 16.73 -15.98
CA ALA A 332 -18.37 16.30 -14.63
C ALA A 332 -19.67 17.00 -14.22
N ARG A 333 -20.76 16.23 -14.22
CA ARG A 333 -22.08 16.71 -13.85
C ARG A 333 -22.12 16.86 -12.34
N THR A 334 -22.62 17.98 -11.86
CA THR A 334 -22.63 18.33 -10.42
C THR A 334 -24.04 18.76 -10.10
N ALA A 335 -24.56 18.36 -8.95
CA ALA A 335 -25.97 18.58 -8.64
C ALA A 335 -26.21 19.01 -7.20
N GLU A 336 -27.34 19.68 -7.02
CA GLU A 336 -27.99 19.83 -5.74
C GLU A 336 -28.89 18.61 -5.47
N ILE A 337 -28.78 18.06 -4.27
CA ILE A 337 -29.60 16.93 -3.81
C ILE A 337 -30.43 17.40 -2.63
N VAL A 338 -31.74 17.19 -2.70
CA VAL A 338 -32.69 17.53 -1.65
C VAL A 338 -33.19 16.23 -1.02
N PHE A 339 -33.21 16.20 0.31
CA PHE A 339 -33.82 15.14 1.11
C PHE A 339 -35.01 15.73 1.86
N LYS A 340 -36.20 15.19 1.60
CA LYS A 340 -37.45 15.54 2.26
C LYS A 340 -38.12 14.27 2.76
N ASP A 341 -38.03 14.05 4.07
CA ASP A 341 -38.52 12.84 4.74
C ASP A 341 -38.02 11.55 4.09
N CYS A 342 -36.75 11.55 3.66
CA CYS A 342 -36.13 10.45 2.95
C CYS A 342 -35.83 9.29 3.91
N ARG A 343 -36.55 8.18 3.78
CA ARG A 343 -36.39 7.01 4.67
C ARG A 343 -35.29 6.09 4.17
N VAL A 344 -34.31 5.84 5.03
CA VAL A 344 -33.11 5.04 4.74
C VAL A 344 -32.96 3.97 5.81
N PRO A 345 -32.88 2.68 5.46
CA PRO A 345 -32.72 1.61 6.45
C PRO A 345 -31.48 1.77 7.33
N LYS A 346 -31.58 1.36 8.60
CA LYS A 346 -30.40 1.32 9.51
C LYS A 346 -29.23 0.53 8.94
N ALA A 347 -29.51 -0.51 8.18
CA ALA A 347 -28.50 -1.36 7.52
C ALA A 347 -27.67 -0.61 6.46
N ASN A 348 -28.13 0.56 5.98
CA ASN A 348 -27.40 1.38 5.01
C ASN A 348 -26.38 2.32 5.67
N MET A 349 -26.26 2.30 7.00
CA MET A 349 -25.24 3.06 7.71
C MET A 349 -23.84 2.55 7.36
N VAL A 350 -22.94 3.48 7.05
CA VAL A 350 -21.54 3.18 6.77
C VAL A 350 -20.69 3.50 8.00
N GLY A 351 -20.05 2.47 8.54
CA GLY A 351 -19.27 2.58 9.77
C GLY A 351 -20.18 2.64 11.00
N GLU A 352 -19.73 3.37 12.02
CA GLU A 352 -20.44 3.49 13.29
C GLU A 352 -21.26 4.78 13.36
N LEU A 353 -22.37 4.72 14.09
CA LEU A 353 -23.17 5.89 14.45
C LEU A 353 -22.27 6.98 15.03
N ASN A 354 -22.45 8.22 14.59
CA ASN A 354 -21.73 9.40 15.06
C ASN A 354 -20.22 9.42 14.74
N LYS A 355 -19.71 8.51 13.88
CA LYS A 355 -18.29 8.47 13.44
C LYS A 355 -18.05 8.93 12.00
N GLY A 356 -19.06 9.52 11.36
CA GLY A 356 -19.02 10.01 9.98
C GLY A 356 -18.03 11.15 9.73
N TYR A 357 -17.77 12.02 10.71
CA TYR A 357 -16.83 13.14 10.54
C TYR A 357 -15.40 12.65 10.26
N ARG A 358 -14.91 11.70 11.06
CA ARG A 358 -13.59 11.09 10.86
C ARG A 358 -13.53 10.35 9.53
N LEU A 359 -14.57 9.60 9.20
CA LEU A 359 -14.68 8.89 7.91
C LEU A 359 -14.59 9.86 6.73
N ALA A 360 -15.27 11.01 6.79
CA ALA A 360 -15.21 12.03 5.76
C ALA A 360 -13.78 12.60 5.61
N LEU A 361 -13.09 12.90 6.73
CA LEU A 361 -11.71 13.38 6.68
C LEU A 361 -10.76 12.34 6.07
N ASP A 362 -10.89 11.07 6.43
CA ASP A 362 -10.06 9.98 5.89
C ASP A 362 -10.26 9.82 4.38
N VAL A 363 -11.50 9.98 3.89
CA VAL A 363 -11.80 9.95 2.45
C VAL A 363 -11.22 11.17 1.74
N VAL A 364 -11.37 12.36 2.31
CA VAL A 364 -10.85 13.61 1.74
C VAL A 364 -9.32 13.61 1.68
N ASP A 365 -8.62 13.05 2.67
CA ASP A 365 -7.16 12.91 2.63
C ASP A 365 -6.69 12.06 1.46
N ARG A 366 -7.41 10.98 1.15
CA ARG A 366 -7.13 10.15 -0.03
C ARG A 366 -7.47 10.88 -1.33
N GLY A 367 -8.59 11.58 -1.36
CA GLY A 367 -9.05 12.33 -2.54
C GLY A 367 -8.14 13.49 -2.93
N ARG A 368 -7.50 14.17 -1.95
CA ARG A 368 -6.48 15.21 -2.17
C ARG A 368 -5.34 14.75 -3.07
N ILE A 369 -4.89 13.50 -2.95
CA ILE A 369 -3.85 12.92 -3.81
C ILE A 369 -4.36 12.81 -5.26
N GLY A 370 -5.62 12.39 -5.43
CA GLY A 370 -6.28 12.34 -6.73
C GLY A 370 -6.40 13.72 -7.39
N ILE A 371 -6.75 14.75 -6.62
CA ILE A 371 -6.79 16.13 -7.11
C ILE A 371 -5.40 16.63 -7.48
N ALA A 372 -4.38 16.34 -6.67
CA ALA A 372 -3.00 16.70 -7.00
C ALA A 372 -2.56 16.06 -8.33
N ALA A 373 -2.86 14.78 -8.52
CA ALA A 373 -2.59 14.07 -9.78
C ALA A 373 -3.36 14.67 -10.97
N MET A 374 -4.63 15.03 -10.78
CA MET A 374 -5.42 15.74 -11.80
C MET A 374 -4.76 17.08 -12.18
N SER A 375 -4.35 17.88 -11.19
CA SER A 375 -3.66 19.16 -11.43
C SER A 375 -2.35 18.98 -12.20
N VAL A 376 -1.57 17.93 -11.90
CA VAL A 376 -0.35 17.57 -12.65
C VAL A 376 -0.68 17.23 -14.11
N GLY A 377 -1.72 16.43 -14.36
CA GLY A 377 -2.13 16.07 -15.71
C GLY A 377 -2.62 17.27 -16.54
N ILE A 378 -3.42 18.14 -15.92
CA ILE A 378 -3.88 19.41 -16.52
C ILE A 378 -2.67 20.29 -16.90
N ALA A 379 -1.72 20.45 -15.97
CA ALA A 379 -0.54 21.27 -16.17
C ALA A 379 0.37 20.71 -17.28
N GLN A 380 0.62 19.39 -17.28
CA GLN A 380 1.41 18.72 -18.31
C GLN A 380 0.76 18.89 -19.69
N SER A 381 -0.56 18.69 -19.80
CA SER A 381 -1.27 18.86 -21.07
C SER A 381 -1.17 20.30 -21.59
N ALA A 382 -1.29 21.31 -20.72
CA ALA A 382 -1.12 22.70 -21.12
C ALA A 382 0.32 23.01 -21.58
N LEU A 383 1.31 22.50 -20.86
CA LEU A 383 2.71 22.65 -21.20
C LEU A 383 3.04 22.01 -22.56
N ASP A 384 2.56 20.80 -22.81
CA ASP A 384 2.79 20.09 -24.08
C ASP A 384 2.20 20.85 -25.27
N LEU A 385 0.98 21.37 -25.12
CA LEU A 385 0.35 22.23 -26.12
C LEU A 385 1.14 23.52 -26.36
N ALA A 386 1.61 24.17 -25.29
CA ALA A 386 2.42 25.38 -25.39
C ALA A 386 3.76 25.12 -26.09
N ILE A 387 4.45 24.01 -25.76
CA ILE A 387 5.71 23.62 -26.42
C ILE A 387 5.47 23.36 -27.90
N LYS A 388 4.41 22.62 -28.25
CA LYS A 388 4.07 22.33 -29.64
C LYS A 388 3.80 23.63 -30.41
N TYR A 389 2.89 24.47 -29.90
CA TYR A 389 2.55 25.74 -30.52
C TYR A 389 3.78 26.65 -30.65
N ALA A 390 4.65 26.68 -29.64
CA ALA A 390 5.85 27.51 -29.68
C ALA A 390 6.85 27.10 -30.77
N LYS A 391 6.91 25.81 -31.11
CA LYS A 391 7.78 25.29 -32.18
C LYS A 391 7.20 25.52 -33.57
N GLU A 392 5.88 25.60 -33.71
CA GLU A 392 5.18 25.75 -34.99
C GLU A 392 4.91 27.21 -35.35
N ARG A 393 4.56 28.05 -34.36
CA ARG A 393 4.20 29.45 -34.59
C ARG A 393 5.43 30.28 -34.92
N GLU A 394 5.45 30.88 -36.10
CA GLU A 394 6.49 31.82 -36.50
C GLU A 394 6.03 33.28 -36.40
N VAL A 395 6.88 34.11 -35.78
CA VAL A 395 6.82 35.58 -35.90
C VAL A 395 8.24 36.11 -36.01
N PHE A 396 8.41 37.30 -36.59
CA PHE A 396 9.73 37.87 -36.87
C PHE A 396 10.68 36.86 -37.58
N LYS A 397 10.12 36.09 -38.52
CA LYS A 397 10.83 35.12 -39.39
C LYS A 397 11.47 33.93 -38.67
N ARG A 398 11.01 33.57 -37.46
CA ARG A 398 11.45 32.36 -36.76
C ARG A 398 10.38 31.81 -35.82
N PRO A 399 10.44 30.52 -35.45
CA PRO A 399 9.57 29.96 -34.42
C PRO A 399 9.67 30.70 -33.10
N ILE A 400 8.56 30.86 -32.38
CA ILE A 400 8.56 31.60 -31.11
C ILE A 400 9.38 30.92 -30.01
N ALA A 401 9.59 29.60 -30.11
CA ALA A 401 10.51 28.84 -29.26
C ALA A 401 11.97 29.34 -29.32
N LYS A 402 12.33 30.19 -30.29
CA LYS A 402 13.66 30.82 -30.40
C LYS A 402 13.80 32.13 -29.64
N PHE A 403 12.73 32.66 -29.04
CA PHE A 403 12.81 33.84 -28.17
C PHE A 403 13.08 33.42 -26.73
N GLN A 404 14.06 34.07 -26.10
CA GLN A 404 14.47 33.77 -24.72
C GLN A 404 13.33 33.92 -23.71
N GLY A 405 12.46 34.93 -23.87
CA GLY A 405 11.30 35.11 -22.99
C GLY A 405 10.34 33.90 -23.00
N ILE A 406 10.12 33.29 -24.18
CA ILE A 406 9.31 32.06 -24.29
C ILE A 406 10.04 30.87 -23.66
N GLN A 407 11.36 30.77 -23.84
CA GLN A 407 12.15 29.69 -23.26
C GLN A 407 12.11 29.70 -21.73
N TRP A 408 12.22 30.88 -21.10
CA TRP A 408 12.11 31.01 -19.64
C TRP A 408 10.73 30.59 -19.14
N MET A 409 9.66 31.07 -19.78
CA MET A 409 8.29 30.67 -19.45
C MET A 409 8.10 29.14 -19.49
N LEU A 410 8.59 28.49 -20.54
CA LEU A 410 8.48 27.03 -20.68
C LEU A 410 9.37 26.28 -19.67
N ALA A 411 10.56 26.79 -19.37
CA ALA A 411 11.46 26.19 -18.37
C ALA A 411 10.87 26.25 -16.96
N ASP A 412 10.32 27.40 -16.56
CA ASP A 412 9.66 27.57 -15.26
C ASP A 412 8.42 26.67 -15.18
N ALA A 413 7.61 26.64 -16.23
CA ALA A 413 6.43 25.77 -16.28
C ALA A 413 6.79 24.28 -16.16
N ALA A 414 7.81 23.81 -16.88
CA ALA A 414 8.29 22.43 -16.76
C ALA A 414 8.75 22.11 -15.33
N THR A 415 9.51 23.02 -14.71
CA THR A 415 9.99 22.85 -13.33
C THR A 415 8.84 22.73 -12.33
N GLN A 416 7.80 23.56 -12.48
CA GLN A 416 6.59 23.52 -11.65
C GLN A 416 5.87 22.16 -11.77
N VAL A 417 5.75 21.63 -13.00
CA VAL A 417 5.10 20.33 -13.24
C VAL A 417 5.88 19.18 -12.60
N GLU A 418 7.21 19.14 -12.77
CA GLU A 418 8.05 18.10 -12.16
C GLU A 418 7.98 18.14 -10.63
N ALA A 419 8.09 19.33 -10.03
CA ALA A 419 7.98 19.49 -8.58
C ALA A 419 6.61 19.02 -8.04
N ALA A 420 5.53 19.38 -8.73
CA ALA A 420 4.17 18.95 -8.37
C ALA A 420 4.00 17.43 -8.48
N ARG A 421 4.58 16.82 -9.52
CA ARG A 421 4.56 15.37 -9.72
C ARG A 421 5.26 14.63 -8.59
N MET A 422 6.45 15.09 -8.20
CA MET A 422 7.21 14.46 -7.11
C MET A 422 6.46 14.53 -5.78
N LEU A 423 5.91 15.69 -5.41
CA LEU A 423 5.10 15.81 -4.19
C LEU A 423 3.86 14.89 -4.21
N THR A 424 3.21 14.78 -5.37
CA THR A 424 2.03 13.92 -5.56
C THR A 424 2.38 12.44 -5.38
N TYR A 425 3.43 11.96 -6.04
CA TYR A 425 3.85 10.56 -5.91
C TYR A 425 4.37 10.23 -4.52
N TYR A 426 5.07 11.15 -3.86
CA TYR A 426 5.49 10.96 -2.49
C TYR A 426 4.30 10.76 -1.53
N ALA A 427 3.24 11.58 -1.65
CA ALA A 427 2.03 11.39 -0.85
C ALA A 427 1.32 10.06 -1.16
N ALA A 428 1.31 9.63 -2.42
CA ALA A 428 0.74 8.36 -2.84
C ALA A 428 1.53 7.15 -2.30
N ASP A 429 2.85 7.22 -2.33
CA ASP A 429 3.76 6.19 -1.84
C ASP A 429 3.62 5.99 -0.32
N LEU A 430 3.59 7.08 0.46
CA LEU A 430 3.33 7.01 1.90
C LEU A 430 1.98 6.35 2.20
N LYS A 431 0.93 6.69 1.44
CA LYS A 431 -0.38 6.06 1.57
C LYS A 431 -0.32 4.55 1.31
N GLU A 432 0.40 4.12 0.28
CA GLU A 432 0.50 2.70 -0.07
C GLU A 432 1.26 1.90 0.99
N GLN A 433 2.27 2.51 1.60
CA GLN A 433 3.04 1.92 2.71
C GLN A 433 2.29 1.92 4.05
N GLY A 434 1.09 2.51 4.11
CA GLY A 434 0.33 2.64 5.36
C GLY A 434 0.91 3.66 6.34
N VAL A 435 1.81 4.53 5.88
CA VAL A 435 2.42 5.60 6.68
C VAL A 435 1.48 6.81 6.74
N PRO A 436 1.34 7.51 7.88
CA PRO A 436 0.54 8.74 7.95
C PRO A 436 0.95 9.76 6.88
N PHE A 437 -0.02 10.19 6.05
CA PHE A 437 0.24 10.98 4.85
C PHE A 437 -0.59 12.26 4.73
N THR A 438 -1.40 12.60 5.74
CA THR A 438 -2.31 13.78 5.74
C THR A 438 -1.59 15.08 5.37
N LYS A 439 -0.44 15.36 5.99
CA LYS A 439 0.35 16.56 5.70
C LYS A 439 0.85 16.57 4.25
N GLN A 440 1.35 15.44 3.77
CA GLN A 440 1.94 15.29 2.44
C GLN A 440 0.87 15.38 1.35
N ALA A 441 -0.31 14.79 1.55
CA ALA A 441 -1.45 14.95 0.66
C ALA A 441 -1.92 16.40 0.57
N ALA A 442 -1.97 17.12 1.70
CA ALA A 442 -2.32 18.54 1.71
C ALA A 442 -1.26 19.39 0.99
N MET A 443 0.03 19.13 1.22
CA MET A 443 1.14 19.79 0.49
C MET A 443 1.08 19.53 -1.01
N ALA A 444 0.85 18.27 -1.41
CA ALA A 444 0.76 17.87 -2.80
C ALA A 444 -0.42 18.57 -3.50
N LYS A 445 -1.62 18.51 -2.91
CA LYS A 445 -2.82 19.15 -3.47
C LYS A 445 -2.65 20.66 -3.58
N LEU A 446 -2.14 21.29 -2.53
CA LEU A 446 -1.89 22.74 -2.52
C LEU A 446 -0.93 23.15 -3.63
N PHE A 447 0.27 22.55 -3.65
CA PHE A 447 1.31 22.94 -4.57
C PHE A 447 0.91 22.62 -6.02
N ALA A 448 0.41 21.40 -6.27
CA ALA A 448 0.02 20.98 -7.61
C ALA A 448 -1.10 21.85 -8.19
N ALA A 449 -2.11 22.22 -7.40
CA ALA A 449 -3.21 23.07 -7.87
C ALA A 449 -2.72 24.47 -8.27
N GLU A 450 -1.92 25.13 -7.42
CA GLU A 450 -1.40 26.48 -7.69
C GLU A 450 -0.31 26.50 -8.78
N ALA A 451 0.53 25.46 -8.83
CA ALA A 451 1.50 25.26 -9.92
C ALA A 451 0.78 25.06 -11.26
N SER A 452 -0.27 24.23 -11.28
CA SER A 452 -1.09 23.99 -12.46
C SER A 452 -1.71 25.28 -12.99
N HIS A 453 -2.22 26.15 -12.11
CA HIS A 453 -2.72 27.48 -12.53
C HIS A 453 -1.65 28.26 -13.29
N LYS A 454 -0.47 28.43 -12.71
CA LYS A 454 0.62 29.19 -13.31
C LYS A 454 1.04 28.62 -14.66
N VAL A 455 1.12 27.30 -14.77
CA VAL A 455 1.49 26.60 -16.00
C VAL A 455 0.43 26.81 -17.08
N VAL A 456 -0.85 26.69 -16.74
CA VAL A 456 -1.95 26.86 -17.69
C VAL A 456 -2.10 28.31 -18.15
N ASP A 457 -1.92 29.27 -17.23
CA ASP A 457 -1.88 30.70 -17.55
C ASP A 457 -0.70 31.03 -18.49
N THR A 458 0.49 30.51 -18.17
CA THR A 458 1.68 30.62 -19.02
C THR A 458 1.43 30.03 -20.41
N ALA A 459 0.81 28.87 -20.49
CA ALA A 459 0.50 28.22 -21.75
C ALA A 459 -0.52 29.02 -22.58
N LEU A 460 -1.53 29.62 -21.96
CA LEU A 460 -2.44 30.57 -22.63
C LEU A 460 -1.65 31.76 -23.18
N GLN A 461 -0.78 32.34 -22.37
CA GLN A 461 0.06 33.48 -22.76
C GLN A 461 1.00 33.15 -23.92
N VAL A 462 1.58 31.94 -23.98
CA VAL A 462 2.39 31.45 -25.12
C VAL A 462 1.57 31.35 -26.40
N HIS A 463 0.29 30.98 -26.32
CA HIS A 463 -0.61 30.99 -27.47
C HIS A 463 -1.06 32.41 -27.87
N GLY A 464 -0.92 33.40 -26.97
CA GLY A 464 -1.34 34.77 -27.18
C GLY A 464 -2.85 34.87 -27.43
N GLY A 465 -3.26 35.73 -28.37
CA GLY A 465 -4.68 35.89 -28.71
C GLY A 465 -5.39 34.59 -29.11
N TYR A 466 -4.67 33.64 -29.73
CA TYR A 466 -5.24 32.33 -30.10
C TYR A 466 -5.56 31.47 -28.88
N GLY A 467 -4.84 31.64 -27.77
CA GLY A 467 -5.12 30.92 -26.53
C GLY A 467 -6.44 31.32 -25.87
N TYR A 468 -6.96 32.50 -26.20
CA TYR A 468 -8.25 32.98 -25.73
C TYR A 468 -9.44 32.45 -26.57
N MET A 469 -9.15 31.91 -27.75
CA MET A 469 -10.16 31.46 -28.71
C MET A 469 -10.52 29.98 -28.48
N LYS A 470 -11.81 29.63 -28.65
CA LYS A 470 -12.35 28.30 -28.32
C LYS A 470 -11.87 27.17 -29.24
N GLU A 471 -11.28 27.52 -30.37
CA GLU A 471 -10.68 26.60 -31.33
C GLU A 471 -9.41 25.93 -30.75
N TYR A 472 -8.78 26.57 -29.74
CA TYR A 472 -7.62 26.02 -29.05
C TYR A 472 -8.04 25.43 -27.71
N ALA A 473 -7.52 24.25 -27.38
CA ALA A 473 -7.89 23.54 -26.16
C ALA A 473 -7.51 24.30 -24.87
N ILE A 474 -6.60 25.28 -24.94
CA ILE A 474 -6.02 25.93 -23.76
C ILE A 474 -7.04 26.73 -22.95
N GLU A 475 -8.01 27.40 -23.58
CA GLU A 475 -9.07 28.13 -22.85
C GLU A 475 -9.91 27.18 -21.99
N ARG A 476 -10.19 25.97 -22.52
CA ARG A 476 -10.91 24.93 -21.80
C ARG A 476 -10.10 24.43 -20.62
N ILE A 477 -8.81 24.16 -20.84
CA ILE A 477 -7.90 23.71 -19.77
C ILE A 477 -7.79 24.78 -18.68
N TYR A 478 -7.75 26.07 -19.03
CA TYR A 478 -7.77 27.18 -18.07
C TYR A 478 -9.02 27.18 -17.20
N ARG A 479 -10.20 27.02 -17.82
CA ARG A 479 -11.46 26.90 -17.08
C ARG A 479 -11.50 25.65 -16.18
N ASP A 480 -11.01 24.53 -16.68
CA ASP A 480 -11.02 23.25 -15.98
C ASP A 480 -10.04 23.25 -14.80
N GLN A 481 -8.88 23.92 -14.92
CA GLN A 481 -7.88 24.01 -13.85
C GLN A 481 -8.43 24.71 -12.60
N ARG A 482 -9.22 25.78 -12.77
CA ARG A 482 -9.56 26.71 -11.69
C ARG A 482 -10.20 26.03 -10.47
N ILE A 483 -10.99 24.98 -10.69
CA ILE A 483 -11.69 24.24 -9.62
C ILE A 483 -10.72 23.47 -8.71
N THR A 484 -9.52 23.13 -9.19
CA THR A 484 -8.56 22.30 -8.44
C THR A 484 -8.06 22.99 -7.18
N GLU A 485 -8.09 24.33 -7.12
CA GLU A 485 -7.76 25.11 -5.92
C GLU A 485 -8.92 25.22 -4.92
N LEU A 486 -10.13 24.80 -5.28
CA LEU A 486 -11.35 25.03 -4.51
C LEU A 486 -11.90 23.76 -3.86
N PHE A 487 -12.15 22.72 -4.66
CA PHE A 487 -12.79 21.50 -4.14
C PHE A 487 -11.81 20.60 -3.37
N GLU A 488 -12.36 19.61 -2.65
CA GLU A 488 -11.61 18.72 -1.75
C GLU A 488 -10.77 19.47 -0.70
N GLY A 489 -11.32 20.61 -0.27
CA GLY A 489 -10.68 21.59 0.59
C GLY A 489 -9.91 22.62 -0.22
N THR A 490 -10.24 23.89 -0.03
CA THR A 490 -9.58 24.99 -0.72
C THR A 490 -8.08 25.04 -0.42
N SER A 491 -7.30 25.76 -1.24
CA SER A 491 -5.88 25.99 -0.96
C SER A 491 -5.62 26.62 0.43
N GLN A 492 -6.59 27.33 1.01
CA GLN A 492 -6.50 27.85 2.39
C GLN A 492 -6.72 26.74 3.42
N VAL A 493 -7.68 25.83 3.19
CA VAL A 493 -7.87 24.65 4.04
C VAL A 493 -6.60 23.78 4.04
N GLN A 494 -5.97 23.59 2.88
CA GLN A 494 -4.70 22.84 2.83
C GLN A 494 -3.62 23.50 3.69
N ARG A 495 -3.49 24.83 3.63
CA ARG A 495 -2.55 25.57 4.50
C ARG A 495 -2.86 25.39 5.98
N ILE A 496 -4.13 25.36 6.38
CA ILE A 496 -4.54 25.08 7.77
C ILE A 496 -4.09 23.68 8.20
N VAL A 497 -4.32 22.67 7.36
CA VAL A 497 -3.89 21.28 7.64
C VAL A 497 -2.38 21.19 7.77
N ILE A 498 -1.64 21.79 6.82
CA ILE A 498 -0.18 21.80 6.83
C ILE A 498 0.36 22.49 8.08
N ALA A 499 -0.15 23.68 8.41
CA ALA A 499 0.26 24.42 9.59
C ALA A 499 -0.05 23.64 10.88
N GLY A 500 -1.23 23.04 10.96
CA GLY A 500 -1.63 22.20 12.10
C GLY A 500 -0.68 21.02 12.32
N GLN A 501 -0.24 20.35 11.25
CA GLN A 501 0.69 19.21 11.31
C GLN A 501 2.17 19.60 11.47
N LEU A 502 2.49 20.90 11.40
CA LEU A 502 3.84 21.42 11.64
C LEU A 502 3.99 21.96 13.06
N LEU A 503 2.91 22.49 13.63
CA LEU A 503 2.91 23.17 14.93
C LEU A 503 2.40 22.30 16.08
N HIS A 504 1.74 21.19 15.76
CA HIS A 504 1.17 20.21 16.68
C HIS A 504 1.46 18.81 16.15
#